data_AF-A0A7W1J487-F1
#
_entry.id   AF-A0A7W1J487-F1
#
_cell.length_a   1.000
_cell.length_b   1.000
_cell.length_c   1.000
_cell.angle_alpha   90.00
_cell.angle_beta   90.00
_cell.angle_gamma   90.00
#
_symmetry.space_group_name_H-M   'P 1'
#
loop_
_entity.id
_entity.type
_entity.pdbx_description
1 polymer ?
#
loop_
_entity_poly.entity_id
_entity_poly.type
_entity_poly.pdbx_seq_one_letter_code
_entity_poly.pdbx_strand_id
1 'polypeptide(L)'
;MSKHLLLVAGSGRSGTSLFASVVGTLGFHVPRPWVKADDSNPRGFGEPQWVVDRHMKLLQQANVHTSDARPTAWADTAKLCLDEQVSAEVSLWLQEQLS
;
A
#
# COMPACT_ATOMS: atom_id res chain seq x y z
N MET A 1 -0.12 -23.16 -11.39
CA MET A 1 -1.20 -22.20 -11.06
C MET A 1 -0.67 -20.80 -11.30
N SER A 2 -1.44 -19.93 -11.96
CA SER A 2 -1.09 -18.51 -12.10
C SER A 2 -1.36 -17.78 -10.78
N LYS A 3 -0.38 -17.00 -10.31
CA LYS A 3 -0.53 -16.10 -9.17
C LYS A 3 -1.03 -14.75 -9.72
N HIS A 4 -2.12 -14.23 -9.18
CA HIS A 4 -2.67 -12.92 -9.56
C HIS A 4 -2.44 -11.93 -8.42
N LEU A 5 -1.89 -10.77 -8.73
CA LEU A 5 -1.72 -9.66 -7.80
C LEU A 5 -2.79 -8.60 -8.10
N LEU A 6 -3.57 -8.24 -7.08
CA LEU A 6 -4.51 -7.13 -7.14
C LEU A 6 -3.90 -5.93 -6.40
N LEU A 7 -3.58 -4.87 -7.14
CA LEU A 7 -3.13 -3.60 -6.58
C LEU A 7 -4.34 -2.66 -6.42
N VAL A 8 -4.58 -2.22 -5.19
CA VAL A 8 -5.64 -1.27 -4.84
C VAL A 8 -4.98 0.06 -4.48
N ALA A 9 -5.15 1.06 -5.34
CA ALA A 9 -4.57 2.38 -5.16
C ALA A 9 -5.59 3.47 -5.48
N GLY A 10 -5.50 4.60 -4.77
CA GLY A 10 -6.39 5.74 -4.95
C GLY A 10 -5.93 6.92 -4.11
N SER A 11 -6.52 8.09 -4.37
CA SER A 11 -6.28 9.29 -3.57
C SER A 11 -6.83 9.14 -2.15
N GLY A 12 -6.43 10.02 -1.22
CA GLY A 12 -6.94 9.99 0.16
C GLY A 12 -8.47 9.92 0.24
N ARG A 13 -8.99 9.05 1.12
CA ARG A 13 -10.43 8.80 1.33
C ARG A 13 -11.20 8.30 0.10
N SER A 14 -10.54 7.68 -0.87
CA SER A 14 -11.17 7.11 -2.09
C SER A 14 -11.90 5.77 -1.88
N GLY A 15 -11.86 5.20 -0.68
CA GLY A 15 -12.48 3.90 -0.39
C GLY A 15 -11.60 2.69 -0.69
N THR A 16 -10.29 2.87 -0.83
CA THR A 16 -9.31 1.76 -1.01
C THR A 16 -9.43 0.72 0.10
N SER A 17 -9.56 1.13 1.36
CA SER A 17 -9.71 0.23 2.50
C SER A 17 -11.01 -0.58 2.43
N LEU A 18 -12.11 0.04 1.99
CA LEU A 18 -13.39 -0.66 1.75
C LEU A 18 -13.24 -1.70 0.65
N PHE A 19 -12.62 -1.33 -0.46
CA PHE A 19 -12.42 -2.24 -1.59
C PHE A 19 -11.53 -3.43 -1.18
N ALA A 20 -10.44 -3.19 -0.44
CA ALA A 20 -9.58 -4.24 0.13
C ALA A 20 -10.37 -5.22 1.03
N SER A 21 -11.25 -4.71 1.89
CA SER A 21 -12.14 -5.54 2.71
C SER A 21 -13.14 -6.36 1.87
N VAL A 22 -13.72 -5.77 0.82
CA VAL A 22 -14.68 -6.46 -0.05
C VAL A 22 -14.00 -7.61 -0.79
N VAL A 23 -12.85 -7.38 -1.42
CA VAL A 23 -12.14 -8.45 -2.14
C VAL A 23 -11.65 -9.55 -1.21
N GLY A 24 -11.20 -9.20 0.00
CA GLY A 24 -10.86 -10.17 1.04
C GLY A 24 -12.06 -11.05 1.43
N THR A 25 -13.24 -10.44 1.55
CA THR A 25 -14.50 -11.16 1.82
C THR A 25 -14.91 -12.07 0.66
N LEU A 26 -14.63 -11.66 -0.58
CA LEU A 26 -14.88 -12.45 -1.80
C LEU A 26 -13.85 -13.57 -2.03
N GLY A 27 -12.87 -13.75 -1.14
CA GLY A 27 -11.93 -14.86 -1.17
C GLY A 27 -10.54 -14.51 -1.72
N PHE A 28 -10.24 -13.24 -2.00
CA PHE A 28 -8.84 -12.85 -2.25
C PHE A 28 -8.02 -12.98 -0.97
N HIS A 29 -6.80 -13.49 -1.11
CA HIS A 29 -5.84 -13.47 -0.03
C HIS A 29 -5.37 -12.03 0.21
N VAL A 30 -5.61 -11.51 1.42
CA VAL A 30 -5.12 -10.21 1.87
C VAL A 30 -4.09 -10.43 2.99
N PRO A 31 -2.80 -10.11 2.76
CA PRO A 31 -1.73 -10.32 3.73
C PRO A 31 -2.01 -9.71 5.11
N ARG A 32 -1.60 -10.42 6.17
CA ARG A 32 -1.73 -10.00 7.56
C ARG A 32 -0.35 -9.62 8.14
N PRO A 33 -0.26 -8.78 9.19
CA PRO A 33 -1.37 -8.15 9.91
C PRO A 33 -2.03 -7.02 9.11
N TRP A 34 -3.33 -6.82 9.34
CA TRP A 34 -4.07 -5.67 8.81
C TRP A 34 -3.89 -4.45 9.70
N VAL A 35 -4.08 -3.26 9.13
CA VAL A 35 -4.01 -2.01 9.88
C VAL A 35 -5.06 -1.99 10.99
N LYS A 36 -4.61 -1.65 12.20
CA LYS A 36 -5.47 -1.63 13.40
C LYS A 36 -6.59 -0.59 13.26
N ALA A 37 -7.72 -0.90 13.87
CA ALA A 37 -8.80 0.07 14.05
C ALA A 37 -8.31 1.26 14.88
N ASP A 38 -8.84 2.43 14.56
CA ASP A 38 -8.68 3.67 15.32
C ASP A 38 -10.03 4.39 15.42
N ASP A 39 -10.03 5.58 16.03
CA ASP A 39 -11.25 6.39 16.21
C ASP A 39 -11.88 6.82 14.87
N SER A 40 -11.09 6.86 13.79
CA SER A 40 -11.57 7.20 12.44
C SER A 40 -12.24 6.02 11.73
N ASN A 41 -11.83 4.79 12.06
CA ASN A 41 -12.41 3.56 11.55
C ASN A 41 -12.45 2.46 12.62
N PRO A 42 -13.50 2.44 13.46
CA PRO A 42 -13.62 1.49 14.57
C PRO A 42 -13.72 0.02 14.15
N ARG A 43 -14.04 -0.25 12.88
CA ARG A 43 -14.15 -1.62 12.33
C ARG A 43 -12.82 -2.17 11.85
N GLY A 44 -11.75 -1.36 11.87
CA GLY A 44 -10.46 -1.70 11.32
C GLY A 44 -10.39 -1.51 9.82
N PHE A 45 -9.18 -1.52 9.30
CA PHE A 45 -8.92 -1.35 7.87
C PHE A 45 -8.63 -2.71 7.24
N GLY A 46 -9.06 -2.89 5.99
CA GLY A 46 -8.89 -4.14 5.25
C GLY A 46 -7.54 -4.31 4.57
N GLU A 47 -6.59 -3.41 4.80
CA GLU A 47 -5.32 -3.35 4.08
C GLU A 47 -4.14 -3.84 4.93
N PRO A 48 -3.10 -4.45 4.32
CA PRO A 48 -1.93 -4.91 5.06
C PRO A 48 -1.14 -3.75 5.67
N GLN A 49 -0.78 -3.87 6.96
CA GLN A 49 -0.02 -2.85 7.68
C GLN A 49 1.32 -2.55 7.01
N TRP A 50 2.00 -3.58 6.52
CA TRP A 50 3.29 -3.44 5.84
C TRP A 50 3.20 -2.52 4.62
N VAL A 51 2.13 -2.64 3.82
CA VAL A 51 1.94 -1.82 2.61
C VAL A 51 1.74 -0.35 2.98
N VAL A 52 0.93 -0.07 3.99
CA VAL A 52 0.69 1.29 4.47
C VAL A 52 1.97 1.91 5.04
N ASP A 53 2.66 1.19 5.92
CA ASP A 53 3.91 1.67 6.53
C ASP A 53 4.99 1.93 5.49
N ARG A 54 5.14 1.01 4.51
CA ARG A 54 6.11 1.16 3.44
C ARG A 54 5.78 2.34 2.54
N HIS A 55 4.52 2.51 2.16
CA HIS A 55 4.07 3.66 1.38
C HIS A 55 4.35 4.99 2.09
N MET A 56 4.02 5.08 3.38
CA MET A 56 4.29 6.27 4.19
C MET A 56 5.78 6.57 4.30
N LYS A 57 6.62 5.54 4.49
CA LYS A 57 8.08 5.69 4.54
C LYS A 57 8.65 6.22 3.23
N LEU A 58 8.19 5.70 2.09
CA LEU A 58 8.63 6.16 0.76
C LEU A 58 8.22 7.61 0.50
N LEU A 59 6.98 7.97 0.85
CA LEU A 59 6.52 9.36 0.75
C LEU A 59 7.35 10.31 1.62
N GLN A 60 7.65 9.91 2.86
CA GLN A 60 8.52 10.68 3.75
C GLN A 60 9.94 10.85 3.18
N GLN A 61 10.52 9.79 2.61
CA GLN A 61 11.83 9.85 1.96
C GLN A 61 11.84 10.79 0.74
N ALA A 62 10.74 10.82 -0.02
CA ALA A 62 10.57 11.74 -1.14
C ALA A 62 10.23 13.17 -0.70
N ASN A 63 9.98 13.40 0.60
CA ASN A 63 9.42 14.65 1.12
C ASN A 63 8.13 15.07 0.39
N VAL A 64 7.21 14.11 0.22
CA VAL A 64 5.93 14.28 -0.47
C VAL A 64 4.79 13.84 0.46
N HIS A 65 3.67 14.55 0.39
CA HIS A 65 2.43 14.18 1.07
C HIS A 65 1.42 13.55 0.09
N THR A 66 0.46 12.79 0.62
CA THR A 66 -0.57 12.10 -0.20
C THR A 66 -1.46 13.05 -0.99
N SER A 67 -1.63 14.29 -0.54
CA SER A 67 -2.38 15.35 -1.21
C SER A 67 -1.47 16.50 -1.69
N ASP A 68 -0.21 16.20 -1.98
CA ASP A 68 0.75 17.20 -2.44
C ASP A 68 0.41 17.68 -3.86
N ALA A 69 0.13 18.97 -3.99
CA ALA A 69 -0.25 19.60 -5.25
C ALA A 69 0.95 20.10 -6.07
N ARG A 70 2.19 19.99 -5.56
CA ARG A 70 3.38 20.44 -6.29
C ARG A 70 3.56 19.57 -7.55
N PRO A 71 3.74 20.17 -8.74
CA PRO A 71 4.01 19.40 -9.96
C PRO A 71 5.25 18.50 -9.85
N THR A 72 6.22 18.88 -9.03
CA THR A 72 7.46 18.11 -8.80
C THR A 72 7.24 16.87 -7.94
N ALA A 73 6.17 16.79 -7.14
CA ALA A 73 5.95 15.70 -6.19
C ALA A 73 5.95 14.32 -6.88
N TRP A 74 5.33 14.22 -8.05
CA TRP A 74 5.35 13.01 -8.87
C TRP A 74 6.79 12.63 -9.26
N ALA A 75 7.55 13.58 -9.80
CA ALA A 75 8.93 13.36 -10.21
C ALA A 75 9.85 13.00 -9.03
N ASP A 76 9.61 13.59 -7.85
CA ASP A 76 10.35 13.29 -6.63
C ASP A 76 10.08 11.87 -6.13
N THR A 77 8.82 11.41 -6.15
CA THR A 77 8.50 10.00 -5.85
C THR A 77 9.06 9.02 -6.88
N ALA A 78 9.11 9.39 -8.17
CA ALA A 78 9.63 8.54 -9.24
C ALA A 78 11.13 8.22 -9.07
N LYS A 79 11.91 9.11 -8.46
CA LYS A 79 13.33 8.86 -8.16
C LYS A 79 13.52 7.66 -7.25
N LEU A 80 12.63 7.44 -6.28
CA LEU A 80 12.69 6.28 -5.37
C LEU A 80 12.33 4.96 -6.07
N CYS A 81 11.58 5.00 -7.18
CA CYS A 81 11.29 3.81 -7.97
C CYS A 81 12.54 3.27 -8.70
N LEU A 82 13.57 4.09 -8.85
CA LEU A 82 14.85 3.69 -9.47
C LEU A 82 15.82 3.04 -8.47
N ASP A 83 15.51 3.07 -7.18
CA ASP A 83 16.32 2.44 -6.15
C ASP A 83 16.05 0.92 -6.13
N GLU A 84 17.07 0.14 -6.50
CA GLU A 84 17.00 -1.32 -6.53
C GLU A 84 16.66 -1.91 -5.15
N GLN A 85 17.08 -1.26 -4.06
CA GLN A 85 16.75 -1.70 -2.71
C GLN A 85 15.24 -1.59 -2.46
N VAL A 86 14.59 -0.55 -2.97
CA VAL A 86 13.13 -0.40 -2.86
C VAL A 86 12.41 -1.54 -3.56
N SER A 87 12.84 -1.89 -4.77
CA SER A 87 12.27 -3.01 -5.52
C SER A 87 12.55 -4.36 -4.85
N ALA A 88 13.76 -4.56 -4.32
CA ALA A 88 14.14 -5.79 -3.64
C ALA A 88 13.31 -6.05 -2.38
N GLU A 89 13.07 -5.02 -1.55
CA GLU A 89 12.25 -5.14 -0.34
C GLU A 89 10.79 -5.52 -0.66
N VAL A 90 10.19 -4.88 -1.68
CA VAL A 90 8.83 -5.21 -2.12
C VAL A 90 8.77 -6.64 -2.68
N SER A 91 9.77 -7.04 -3.46
CA SER A 91 9.83 -8.38 -4.06
C SER A 91 9.96 -9.47 -2.99
N LEU A 92 10.83 -9.25 -2.00
CA LEU A 92 11.00 -10.17 -0.87
C LEU A 92 9.70 -10.32 -0.09
N TRP A 93 9.06 -9.21 0.24
CA TRP A 93 7.78 -9.24 0.96
C TRP A 93 6.69 -9.96 0.16
N LEU A 94 6.55 -9.68 -1.14
CA LEU A 94 5.59 -10.36 -2.00
C LEU A 94 5.86 -11.87 -2.10
N GLN A 95 7.12 -12.29 -2.13
CA GLN A 95 7.47 -13.71 -2.13
C GLN A 95 6.97 -14.39 -0.86
N GLU A 96 7.19 -13.80 0.31
CA GLU A 96 6.71 -14.33 1.60
C GLU A 96 5.18 -14.46 1.66
N GLN A 97 4.44 -13.50 1.08
CA GLN A 97 2.97 -13.51 1.12
C GLN A 97 2.32 -14.42 0.07
N LEU A 98 3.00 -14.65 -1.05
CA LEU A 98 2.47 -15.43 -2.17
C LEU A 98 2.99 -16.87 -2.18
N SER A 99 3.85 -17.26 -1.25
CA SER A 99 4.46 -18.58 -1.14
C SER A 99 3.43 -19.69 -0.91
#